data_AF-W5MJ45-F1
#
_entry.id   AF-W5MJ45-F1
#
_cell.length_a   1.000
_cell.length_b   1.000
_cell.length_c   1.000
_cell.angle_alpha   90.00
_cell.angle_beta   90.00
_cell.angle_gamma   90.00
#
_symmetry.space_group_name_H-M   'P 1'
#
loop_
_entity.id
_entity.type
_entity.pdbx_description
1 polymer ?
#
loop_
_entity_poly.entity_id
_entity_poly.type
_entity_poly.pdbx_seq_one_letter_code
_entity_poly.pdbx_strand_id
1 'polypeptide(L)'
;LYCSLLYCFPLDCSLSESTDSRATMYRQAVMFLGLLCMLLVIANILLAVYRNLLQVTNRFQTQNLSLKKNCSQMSKKYKKLNNTYNEMFQKYPVLMKYCPVRDMTSNERDCQPCPERWVSFKEKCYFYSSDRLDWTASEHQCMAQGGHLVIVETEEEQAFLWEKANRRSQGDSYWIGLTGLKGNDGDWLWVDNTPLKN
;
A
#
# COMPACT_ATOMS: atom_id res chain seq x y z
N LEU A 1 -84.45 10.21 3.52
CA LEU A 1 -83.68 10.64 4.71
C LEU A 1 -82.49 11.45 4.21
N TYR A 2 -82.44 12.78 4.18
CA TYR A 2 -83.11 13.82 4.94
C TYR A 2 -83.66 14.90 3.99
N CYS A 3 -84.77 15.50 4.40
CA CYS A 3 -85.53 16.56 3.75
C CYS A 3 -85.40 17.80 4.63
N SER A 4 -85.12 18.99 4.07
CA SER A 4 -85.14 20.25 4.82
C SER A 4 -85.70 21.39 3.97
N LEU A 5 -86.98 21.68 4.21
CA LEU A 5 -87.64 23.01 4.30
C LEU A 5 -87.51 23.94 3.07
N LEU A 6 -88.44 23.91 2.12
CA LEU A 6 -89.71 24.66 2.08
C LEU A 6 -89.59 26.15 2.50
N TYR A 7 -89.51 27.02 1.48
CA TYR A 7 -90.20 28.31 1.48
C TYR A 7 -91.04 28.37 0.21
N CYS A 8 -92.36 28.48 0.39
CA CYS A 8 -93.35 28.73 -0.66
C CYS A 8 -94.06 30.05 -0.31
N PHE A 9 -94.09 31.02 -1.22
CA PHE A 9 -95.15 32.04 -1.32
C PHE A 9 -95.42 32.36 -2.81
N PRO A 10 -96.64 32.74 -3.21
CA PRO A 10 -97.19 32.49 -4.54
C PRO A 10 -97.39 33.75 -5.43
N LEU A 11 -97.68 33.47 -6.72
CA LEU A 11 -98.34 34.29 -7.76
C LEU A 11 -97.51 35.30 -8.60
N ASP A 12 -97.32 34.88 -9.85
CA ASP A 12 -97.22 35.60 -11.13
C ASP A 12 -96.47 36.93 -11.24
N CYS A 13 -95.37 36.91 -12.01
CA CYS A 13 -95.18 37.83 -13.13
C CYS A 13 -94.08 37.31 -14.06
N SER A 14 -94.45 37.06 -15.32
CA SER A 14 -93.60 36.81 -16.48
C SER A 14 -92.32 37.65 -16.48
N LEU A 15 -91.14 37.03 -16.64
CA LEU A 15 -89.94 37.71 -17.19
C LEU A 15 -88.80 36.73 -17.56
N SER A 16 -88.62 36.57 -18.87
CA SER A 16 -87.34 36.35 -19.58
C SER A 16 -86.51 35.09 -19.26
N GLU A 17 -86.48 34.16 -20.20
CA GLU A 17 -85.32 33.72 -21.01
C GLU A 17 -83.89 34.26 -20.68
N SER A 18 -83.49 34.34 -19.40
CA SER A 18 -82.20 34.92 -18.96
C SER A 18 -81.45 34.12 -17.88
N THR A 19 -81.98 32.95 -17.47
CA THR A 19 -81.37 32.06 -16.48
C THR A 19 -80.45 30.98 -17.09
N ASP A 20 -80.44 30.81 -18.41
CA ASP A 20 -79.63 29.78 -19.10
C ASP A 20 -78.19 30.26 -19.43
N SER A 21 -78.01 31.54 -19.79
CA SER A 21 -76.69 32.10 -20.14
C SER A 21 -75.71 32.14 -18.96
N ARG A 22 -76.17 32.44 -17.73
CA ARG A 22 -75.30 32.51 -16.54
C ARG A 22 -74.84 31.11 -16.08
N ALA A 23 -75.71 30.11 -16.16
CA ALA A 23 -75.38 28.72 -15.83
C ALA A 23 -74.39 28.12 -16.85
N THR A 24 -74.56 28.44 -18.14
CA THR A 24 -73.64 28.04 -19.22
C THR A 24 -72.26 28.70 -19.07
N MET A 25 -72.21 29.97 -18.70
CA MET A 25 -70.96 30.69 -18.39
C MET A 25 -70.23 30.08 -17.19
N TYR A 26 -70.96 29.72 -16.11
CA TYR A 26 -70.39 29.03 -14.95
C TYR A 26 -69.87 27.63 -15.29
N ARG A 27 -70.60 26.84 -16.10
CA ARG A 27 -70.15 25.52 -16.59
C ARG A 27 -68.86 25.62 -17.41
N GLN A 28 -68.77 26.60 -18.32
CA GLN A 28 -67.55 26.84 -19.09
C GLN A 28 -66.38 27.27 -18.20
N ALA A 29 -66.60 28.18 -17.24
CA ALA A 29 -65.58 28.60 -16.29
C ALA A 29 -65.01 27.44 -15.45
N VAL A 30 -65.88 26.53 -14.97
CA VAL A 30 -65.47 25.33 -14.23
C VAL A 30 -64.62 24.38 -15.09
N MET A 31 -64.97 24.22 -16.37
CA MET A 31 -64.18 23.41 -17.31
C MET A 31 -62.78 24.00 -17.52
N PHE A 32 -62.67 25.32 -17.72
CA PHE A 32 -61.38 26.00 -17.86
C PHE A 32 -60.53 25.92 -16.60
N LEU A 33 -61.14 26.12 -15.42
CA LEU A 33 -60.46 25.97 -14.13
C LEU A 33 -59.95 24.54 -13.91
N GLY A 34 -60.74 23.53 -14.25
CA GLY A 34 -60.34 22.12 -14.18
C GLY A 34 -59.17 21.80 -15.10
N LEU A 35 -59.22 22.24 -16.36
CA LEU A 35 -58.11 22.09 -17.32
C LEU A 35 -56.85 22.79 -16.83
N LEU A 36 -56.96 24.01 -16.32
CA LEU A 36 -55.84 24.76 -15.78
C LEU A 36 -55.24 24.05 -14.56
N CYS A 37 -56.07 23.50 -13.68
CA CYS A 37 -55.61 22.70 -12.53
C CYS A 37 -54.87 21.44 -12.99
N MET A 38 -55.40 20.72 -13.98
CA MET A 38 -54.74 19.52 -14.55
C MET A 38 -53.38 19.87 -15.17
N LEU A 39 -53.28 20.97 -15.91
CA LEU A 39 -52.02 21.43 -16.48
C LEU A 39 -50.98 21.78 -15.41
N LEU A 40 -51.40 22.44 -14.32
CA LEU A 40 -50.52 22.74 -13.18
C LEU A 40 -50.02 21.47 -12.48
N VAL A 41 -50.89 20.47 -12.30
CA VAL A 41 -50.48 19.18 -11.71
C VAL A 41 -49.44 18.49 -12.61
N ILE A 42 -49.69 18.43 -13.92
CA ILE A 42 -48.75 17.85 -14.89
C ILE A 42 -47.40 18.57 -14.85
N ALA A 43 -47.41 19.91 -14.85
CA ALA A 43 -46.18 20.69 -14.77
C ALA A 43 -45.36 20.38 -13.50
N ASN A 44 -46.02 20.24 -12.35
CA ASN A 44 -45.34 19.88 -11.10
C ASN A 44 -44.77 18.46 -11.13
N ILE A 45 -45.49 17.50 -11.73
CA ILE A 45 -45.00 16.13 -11.91
C ILE A 45 -43.76 16.13 -12.81
N LEU A 46 -43.81 16.82 -13.95
CA LEU A 46 -42.67 16.92 -14.88
C LEU A 46 -41.45 17.57 -14.20
N LEU A 47 -41.67 18.63 -13.42
CA LEU A 47 -40.62 19.29 -12.66
C LEU A 47 -39.99 18.36 -11.62
N ALA A 48 -40.80 17.57 -10.92
CA ALA A 48 -40.33 16.60 -9.93
C ALA A 48 -39.50 15.47 -10.57
N VAL A 49 -39.98 14.92 -11.70
CA VAL A 49 -39.24 13.91 -12.46
C VAL A 49 -37.90 14.46 -12.95
N TYR A 50 -37.89 15.68 -13.48
CA TYR A 50 -36.67 16.34 -13.93
C TYR A 50 -35.65 16.52 -12.79
N ARG A 51 -36.09 17.00 -11.62
CA ARG A 51 -35.23 17.15 -10.43
C ARG A 51 -34.66 15.82 -9.97
N ASN A 52 -35.49 14.76 -9.93
CA ASN A 52 -35.04 13.41 -9.56
C ASN A 52 -34.00 12.87 -10.54
N LEU A 53 -34.24 13.02 -11.86
CA LEU A 53 -33.30 12.59 -12.90
C LEU A 53 -31.95 13.31 -12.78
N LEU A 54 -31.98 14.62 -12.53
CA LEU A 54 -30.79 15.45 -12.36
C LEU A 54 -30.01 15.05 -11.10
N GLN A 55 -30.71 14.75 -10.00
CA GLN A 55 -30.10 14.24 -8.77
C GLN A 55 -29.45 12.86 -8.96
N VAL A 56 -30.14 11.94 -9.63
CA VAL A 56 -29.60 10.59 -9.94
C VAL A 56 -28.32 10.69 -10.77
N THR A 57 -28.34 11.55 -11.81
CA THR A 57 -27.17 11.77 -12.68
C THR A 57 -25.98 12.33 -11.88
N ASN A 58 -26.21 13.33 -11.03
CA ASN A 58 -25.16 13.90 -10.18
C ASN A 58 -24.58 12.89 -9.18
N ARG A 59 -25.41 12.03 -8.58
CA ARG A 59 -24.94 10.95 -7.69
C ARG A 59 -24.04 9.97 -8.44
N PHE A 60 -24.43 9.56 -9.63
CA PHE A 60 -23.64 8.65 -10.46
C PHE A 60 -22.29 9.26 -10.85
N GLN A 61 -22.26 10.53 -11.26
CA GLN A 61 -21.02 11.25 -11.56
C GLN A 61 -20.10 11.33 -10.34
N THR A 62 -20.66 11.63 -9.16
CA THR A 62 -19.89 11.73 -7.91
C THR A 62 -19.28 10.38 -7.52
N GLN A 63 -20.06 9.30 -7.60
CA GLN A 63 -19.57 7.95 -7.32
C GLN A 63 -18.47 7.54 -8.30
N ASN A 64 -18.63 7.77 -9.59
CA ASN A 64 -17.61 7.48 -10.60
C ASN A 64 -16.31 8.26 -10.37
N LEU A 65 -16.42 9.54 -9.99
CA LEU A 65 -15.24 10.35 -9.66
C LEU A 65 -14.52 9.80 -8.42
N SER A 66 -15.27 9.40 -7.40
CA SER A 66 -14.70 8.80 -6.18
C SER A 66 -14.00 7.47 -6.47
N LEU A 67 -14.60 6.61 -7.30
CA LEU A 67 -14.02 5.35 -7.71
C LEU A 67 -12.74 5.57 -8.53
N LYS A 68 -12.73 6.54 -9.45
CA LYS A 68 -11.55 6.92 -10.23
C LYS A 68 -10.40 7.42 -9.35
N LYS A 69 -10.71 8.21 -8.31
CA LYS A 69 -9.73 8.64 -7.29
C LYS A 69 -9.15 7.43 -6.56
N ASN A 70 -10.00 6.51 -6.10
CA ASN A 70 -9.56 5.30 -5.39
C ASN A 70 -8.70 4.39 -6.27
N CYS A 71 -9.08 4.17 -7.55
CA CYS A 71 -8.27 3.40 -8.49
C CYS A 71 -6.90 4.06 -8.75
N SER A 72 -6.86 5.39 -8.91
CA SER A 72 -5.60 6.13 -9.06
C SER A 72 -4.73 6.00 -7.81
N GLN A 73 -5.32 6.12 -6.63
CA GLN A 73 -4.61 5.97 -5.36
C GLN A 73 -4.07 4.55 -5.17
N MET A 74 -4.88 3.53 -5.50
CA MET A 74 -4.47 2.13 -5.43
C MET A 74 -3.33 1.84 -6.42
N SER A 75 -3.44 2.33 -7.65
CA SER A 75 -2.38 2.20 -8.67
C SER A 75 -1.06 2.83 -8.21
N LYS A 76 -1.12 4.01 -7.56
CA LYS A 76 0.07 4.65 -6.97
C LYS A 76 0.69 3.80 -5.87
N LYS A 77 -0.11 3.26 -4.96
CA LYS A 77 0.37 2.38 -3.88
C LYS A 77 1.04 1.13 -4.44
N TYR A 78 0.42 0.48 -5.42
CA TYR A 78 0.97 -0.70 -6.09
C TYR A 78 2.30 -0.39 -6.79
N LYS A 79 2.38 0.72 -7.55
CA LYS A 79 3.63 1.16 -8.19
C LYS A 79 4.74 1.41 -7.17
N LYS A 80 4.42 2.10 -6.06
CA LYS A 80 5.40 2.34 -4.98
C LYS A 80 5.89 1.02 -4.39
N LEU A 81 4.98 0.10 -4.06
CA LEU A 81 5.34 -1.21 -3.53
C LEU A 81 6.22 -2.00 -4.50
N ASN A 82 5.85 -2.06 -5.77
CA ASN A 82 6.63 -2.75 -6.81
C ASN A 82 8.03 -2.14 -6.97
N ASN A 83 8.15 -0.82 -6.94
CA ASN A 83 9.44 -0.14 -6.99
C ASN A 83 10.31 -0.50 -5.78
N THR A 84 9.76 -0.43 -4.56
CA THR A 84 10.48 -0.80 -3.34
C THR A 84 10.91 -2.27 -3.35
N TYR A 85 10.05 -3.17 -3.84
CA TYR A 85 10.40 -4.58 -4.02
C TYR A 85 11.59 -4.75 -4.96
N ASN A 86 11.55 -4.11 -6.12
CA ASN A 86 12.65 -4.15 -7.09
C ASN A 86 13.93 -3.52 -6.53
N GLU A 87 13.85 -2.43 -5.79
CA GLU A 87 14.98 -1.79 -5.11
C GLU A 87 15.62 -2.72 -4.08
N MET A 88 14.83 -3.42 -3.26
CA MET A 88 15.35 -4.43 -2.32
C MET A 88 16.05 -5.56 -3.06
N PHE A 89 15.47 -6.03 -4.17
CA PHE A 89 16.05 -7.10 -4.96
C PHE A 89 17.38 -6.70 -5.60
N GLN A 90 17.46 -5.49 -6.15
CA GLN A 90 18.68 -4.91 -6.70
C GLN A 90 19.75 -4.71 -5.63
N LYS A 91 19.35 -4.34 -4.40
CA LYS A 91 20.28 -4.12 -3.29
C LYS A 91 20.82 -5.42 -2.68
N TYR A 92 20.04 -6.50 -2.73
CA TYR A 92 20.40 -7.78 -2.10
C TYR A 92 20.24 -8.99 -3.03
N PRO A 93 20.89 -9.02 -4.22
CA PRO A 93 20.85 -10.18 -5.11
C PRO A 93 21.41 -11.44 -4.42
N VAL A 94 22.31 -11.25 -3.45
CA VAL A 94 22.94 -12.32 -2.68
C VAL A 94 21.97 -13.02 -1.73
N LEU A 95 20.86 -12.37 -1.34
CA LEU A 95 19.86 -12.99 -0.46
C LEU A 95 19.15 -14.16 -1.15
N MET A 96 18.94 -14.11 -2.47
CA MET A 96 18.42 -15.26 -3.22
C MET A 96 19.38 -16.44 -3.25
N LYS A 97 20.70 -16.19 -3.19
CA LYS A 97 21.73 -17.24 -3.15
C LYS A 97 21.75 -17.97 -1.80
N TYR A 98 21.53 -17.25 -0.69
CA TYR A 98 21.56 -17.82 0.66
C TYR A 98 20.19 -18.28 1.18
N CYS A 99 19.09 -17.82 0.57
CA CYS A 99 17.72 -18.18 0.93
C CYS A 99 16.89 -18.61 -0.30
N PRO A 100 17.27 -19.71 -0.98
CA PRO A 100 16.47 -20.27 -2.07
C PRO A 100 15.07 -20.67 -1.61
N VAL A 101 14.11 -20.54 -2.51
CA VAL A 101 12.76 -21.12 -2.32
C VAL A 101 12.88 -22.63 -2.49
N ARG A 102 12.57 -23.37 -1.42
CA ARG A 102 12.64 -24.84 -1.40
C ARG A 102 11.40 -25.45 -2.03
N ASP A 103 10.24 -24.84 -1.81
CA ASP A 103 8.96 -25.29 -2.35
C ASP A 103 8.14 -24.11 -2.88
N MET A 104 7.84 -24.17 -4.18
CA MET A 104 7.08 -23.13 -4.90
C MET A 104 5.58 -23.12 -4.54
N THR A 105 5.07 -24.19 -3.90
CA THR A 105 3.66 -24.30 -3.50
C THR A 105 3.40 -23.73 -2.11
N SER A 106 4.33 -23.91 -1.17
CA SER A 106 4.26 -23.37 0.19
C SER A 106 5.03 -22.05 0.39
N ASN A 107 5.85 -21.65 -0.59
CA ASN A 107 6.83 -20.54 -0.49
C ASN A 107 7.83 -20.70 0.66
N GLU A 108 8.06 -21.93 1.13
CA GLU A 108 9.04 -22.21 2.18
C GLU A 108 10.46 -21.96 1.66
N ARG A 109 11.28 -21.25 2.46
CA ARG A 109 12.66 -20.89 2.11
C ARG A 109 13.64 -21.63 3.00
N ASP A 110 14.68 -22.19 2.39
CA ASP A 110 15.81 -22.77 3.11
C ASP A 110 16.91 -21.70 3.18
N CYS A 111 17.01 -21.03 4.33
CA CYS A 111 17.98 -19.97 4.53
C CYS A 111 19.21 -20.51 5.25
N GLN A 112 20.37 -20.43 4.60
CA GLN A 112 21.65 -20.64 5.23
C GLN A 112 22.19 -19.29 5.73
N PRO A 113 22.56 -19.17 7.02
CA PRO A 113 22.99 -17.89 7.59
C PRO A 113 24.33 -17.42 7.02
N CYS A 114 25.15 -18.33 6.52
CA CYS A 114 26.47 -18.04 5.95
C CYS A 114 26.70 -18.83 4.65
N PRO A 115 27.66 -18.41 3.80
CA PRO A 115 28.03 -19.16 2.62
C PRO A 115 28.57 -20.56 2.97
N GLU A 116 28.59 -21.44 1.98
CA GLU A 116 29.11 -22.80 2.16
C GLU A 116 30.55 -22.79 2.69
N ARG A 117 30.86 -23.64 3.68
CA ARG A 117 32.14 -23.73 4.41
C ARG A 117 32.47 -22.56 5.35
N TRP A 118 31.64 -21.52 5.41
CA TRP A 118 31.75 -20.48 6.43
C TRP A 118 31.06 -20.92 7.72
N VAL A 119 31.56 -20.45 8.86
CA VAL A 119 30.95 -20.70 10.16
C VAL A 119 30.27 -19.43 10.64
N SER A 120 29.01 -19.53 11.07
CA SER A 120 28.32 -18.42 11.71
C SER A 120 28.72 -18.30 13.18
N PHE A 121 28.89 -17.06 13.64
CA PHE A 121 28.87 -16.72 15.05
C PHE A 121 28.23 -15.34 15.21
N LYS A 122 27.15 -15.29 16.00
CA LYS A 122 26.25 -14.13 16.06
C LYS A 122 25.82 -13.71 14.64
N GLU A 123 26.00 -12.44 14.28
CA GLU A 123 25.60 -11.85 13.01
C GLU A 123 26.73 -11.84 11.96
N LYS A 124 27.83 -12.56 12.23
CA LYS A 124 29.03 -12.61 11.37
C LYS A 124 29.29 -14.01 10.84
N CYS A 125 29.95 -14.07 9.68
CA CYS A 125 30.40 -15.29 9.04
C CYS A 125 31.93 -15.31 8.97
N TYR A 126 32.54 -16.46 9.28
CA TYR A 126 33.99 -16.62 9.35
C TYR A 126 34.45 -17.78 8.46
N PHE A 127 35.48 -17.53 7.65
CA PHE A 127 36.13 -18.53 6.82
C PHE A 127 37.54 -18.83 7.34
N TYR A 128 37.86 -20.12 7.46
CA TYR A 128 39.18 -20.60 7.86
C TYR A 128 39.84 -21.18 6.63
N SER A 129 40.80 -20.44 6.05
CA SER A 129 41.50 -20.87 4.85
C SER A 129 42.37 -22.10 5.14
N SER A 130 42.46 -23.02 4.18
CA SER A 130 43.44 -24.11 4.19
C SER A 130 44.79 -23.69 3.60
N ASP A 131 44.84 -22.53 2.95
CA ASP A 131 46.01 -22.07 2.21
C ASP A 131 47.00 -21.37 3.14
N ARG A 132 48.28 -21.71 3.01
CA ARG A 132 49.37 -21.09 3.76
C ARG A 132 49.91 -19.90 2.97
N LEU A 133 49.40 -18.72 3.27
CA LEU A 133 49.74 -17.46 2.60
C LEU A 133 50.40 -16.49 3.59
N ASP A 134 51.12 -15.50 3.07
CA ASP A 134 51.52 -14.35 3.88
C ASP A 134 50.32 -13.46 4.22
N TRP A 135 50.51 -12.49 5.13
CA TRP A 135 49.43 -11.63 5.60
C TRP A 135 48.77 -10.84 4.46
N THR A 136 49.57 -10.27 3.55
CA THR A 136 49.09 -9.43 2.44
C THR A 136 48.29 -10.26 1.44
N ALA A 137 48.78 -11.45 1.07
CA ALA A 137 48.09 -12.37 0.18
C ALA A 137 46.81 -12.92 0.82
N SER A 138 46.82 -13.18 2.13
CA SER A 138 45.63 -13.62 2.88
C SER A 138 44.54 -12.56 2.86
N GLU A 139 44.89 -11.29 3.10
CA GLU A 139 43.94 -10.18 3.02
C GLU A 139 43.34 -10.04 1.62
N HIS A 140 44.17 -10.11 0.59
CA HIS A 140 43.70 -10.06 -0.80
C HIS A 140 42.76 -11.24 -1.12
N GLN A 141 43.05 -12.44 -0.60
CA GLN A 141 42.16 -13.59 -0.77
C GLN A 141 40.80 -13.38 -0.06
N CYS A 142 40.80 -12.81 1.15
CA CYS A 142 39.56 -12.47 1.85
C CYS A 142 38.74 -11.42 1.10
N MET A 143 39.39 -10.37 0.58
CA MET A 143 38.74 -9.34 -0.25
C MET A 143 38.11 -9.93 -1.52
N ALA A 144 38.80 -10.85 -2.19
CA ALA A 144 38.27 -11.54 -3.37
C ALA A 144 37.02 -12.38 -3.08
N GLN A 145 36.85 -12.83 -1.82
CA GLN A 145 35.66 -13.56 -1.36
C GLN A 145 34.55 -12.63 -0.80
N GLY A 146 34.73 -11.31 -0.88
CA GLY A 146 33.77 -10.32 -0.39
C GLY A 146 33.86 -10.04 1.11
N GLY A 147 34.97 -10.40 1.76
CA GLY A 147 35.26 -10.13 3.17
C GLY A 147 36.61 -9.43 3.36
N HIS A 148 37.20 -9.58 4.55
CA HIS A 148 38.54 -9.13 4.92
C HIS A 148 39.04 -10.04 6.05
N LEU A 149 40.35 -10.00 6.36
CA LEU A 149 40.90 -10.66 7.52
C LEU A 149 40.20 -10.17 8.78
N VAL A 150 39.89 -11.09 9.69
CA VAL A 150 38.97 -10.81 10.80
C VAL A 150 39.42 -9.66 11.69
N ILE A 151 38.49 -8.74 11.95
CA ILE A 151 38.59 -7.72 13.00
C ILE A 151 37.88 -8.25 14.22
N VAL A 152 38.60 -8.35 15.34
CA VAL A 152 38.06 -8.91 16.58
C VAL A 152 37.57 -7.76 17.47
N GLU A 153 36.29 -7.77 17.81
CA GLU A 153 35.65 -6.68 18.54
C GLU A 153 35.32 -7.04 20.00
N THR A 154 35.19 -8.33 20.31
CA THR A 154 34.75 -8.81 21.63
C THR A 154 35.56 -10.00 22.11
N GLU A 155 35.65 -10.17 23.43
CA GLU A 155 36.33 -11.32 24.05
C GLU A 155 35.65 -12.64 23.66
N GLU A 156 34.31 -12.65 23.57
CA GLU A 156 33.58 -13.85 23.16
C GLU A 156 33.87 -14.22 21.69
N GLU A 157 34.06 -13.23 20.82
CA GLU A 157 34.49 -13.45 19.44
C GLU A 157 35.90 -14.02 19.38
N GLN A 158 36.84 -13.46 20.16
CA GLN A 158 38.20 -13.98 20.27
C GLN A 158 38.21 -15.45 20.73
N ALA A 159 37.45 -15.77 21.78
CA ALA A 159 37.36 -17.12 22.33
C ALA A 159 36.78 -18.12 21.31
N PHE A 160 35.72 -17.72 20.60
CA PHE A 160 35.12 -18.51 19.53
C PHE A 160 36.13 -18.77 18.39
N LEU A 161 36.83 -17.73 17.93
CA LEU A 161 37.81 -17.83 16.85
C LEU A 161 38.95 -18.77 17.23
N TRP A 162 39.47 -18.61 18.44
CA TRP A 162 40.55 -19.43 18.98
C TRP A 162 40.17 -20.92 19.08
N GLU A 163 38.99 -21.23 19.62
CA GLU A 163 38.53 -22.61 19.76
C GLU A 163 38.39 -23.29 18.39
N LYS A 164 37.81 -22.59 17.40
CA LYS A 164 37.65 -23.10 16.04
C LYS A 164 38.99 -23.22 15.32
N ALA A 165 39.90 -22.26 15.50
CA ALA A 165 41.25 -22.31 14.95
C ALA A 165 42.00 -23.54 15.45
N ASN A 166 42.03 -23.78 16.77
CA ASN A 166 42.75 -24.92 17.36
C ASN A 166 42.23 -26.27 16.88
N ARG A 167 40.92 -26.41 16.66
CA ARG A 167 40.34 -27.64 16.13
C ARG A 167 40.69 -27.89 14.66
N ARG A 168 41.04 -26.85 13.90
CA ARG A 168 41.26 -26.90 12.45
C ARG A 168 42.70 -26.80 12.02
N SER A 169 43.53 -26.11 12.79
CA SER A 169 44.86 -25.72 12.34
C SER A 169 45.87 -26.86 12.30
N GLN A 170 45.58 -27.99 12.96
CA GLN A 170 46.52 -29.11 13.09
C GLN A 170 47.93 -28.67 13.55
N GLY A 171 48.02 -27.57 14.30
CA GLY A 171 49.29 -26.97 14.76
C GLY A 171 49.72 -25.70 14.03
N ASP A 172 49.03 -25.28 12.97
CA ASP A 172 49.27 -24.00 12.29
C ASP A 172 48.60 -22.80 13.00
N SER A 173 48.98 -21.59 12.59
CA SER A 173 48.38 -20.32 13.02
C SER A 173 47.61 -19.66 11.88
N TYR A 174 46.58 -18.87 12.22
CA TYR A 174 45.80 -18.09 11.25
C TYR A 174 46.16 -16.61 11.34
N TRP A 175 46.20 -15.95 10.19
CA TRP A 175 46.28 -14.49 10.13
C TRP A 175 44.96 -13.84 10.56
N ILE A 176 45.07 -12.73 11.28
CA ILE A 176 43.95 -11.83 11.62
C ILE A 176 44.18 -10.45 10.99
N GLY A 177 43.17 -9.61 10.98
CA GLY A 177 43.20 -8.29 10.34
C GLY A 177 44.05 -7.25 11.05
N LEU A 178 44.86 -7.62 12.03
CA LEU A 178 45.70 -6.70 12.79
C LEU A 178 47.08 -6.58 12.14
N THR A 179 47.53 -5.36 11.86
CA THR A 179 48.82 -5.09 11.22
C THR A 179 49.51 -3.85 11.77
N GLY A 180 50.82 -3.94 11.99
CA GLY A 180 51.69 -2.80 12.32
C GLY A 180 52.28 -2.12 11.07
N LEU A 181 52.06 -2.67 9.87
CA LEU A 181 52.64 -2.15 8.63
C LEU A 181 51.94 -0.88 8.13
N LYS A 182 50.73 -0.59 8.61
CA LYS A 182 49.91 0.56 8.20
C LYS A 182 49.92 1.73 9.19
N GLY A 183 50.43 1.54 10.41
CA GLY A 183 50.51 2.59 11.41
C GLY A 183 51.71 3.52 11.19
N ASN A 184 51.59 4.78 11.62
CA ASN A 184 52.77 5.61 11.85
C ASN A 184 53.43 5.14 13.16
N ASP A 185 54.77 5.10 13.22
CA ASP A 185 55.54 4.88 14.44
C ASP A 185 55.17 3.64 15.30
N GLY A 186 54.72 2.55 14.68
CA GLY A 186 54.51 1.26 15.36
C GLY A 186 53.10 1.04 15.93
N ASP A 187 52.15 1.90 15.59
CA ASP A 187 50.74 1.71 15.94
C ASP A 187 50.13 0.48 15.23
N TRP A 188 49.38 -0.32 15.99
CA TRP A 188 48.62 -1.45 15.46
C TRP A 188 47.26 -1.00 14.94
N LEU A 189 47.02 -1.27 13.66
CA LEU A 189 45.75 -0.96 12.99
C LEU A 189 45.07 -2.23 12.50
N TRP A 190 43.75 -2.23 12.56
CA TRP A 190 42.92 -3.21 11.86
C TRP A 190 42.86 -2.92 10.36
N VAL A 191 42.42 -3.89 9.56
CA VAL A 191 42.30 -3.76 8.09
C VAL A 191 41.34 -2.64 7.66
N ASP A 192 40.43 -2.19 8.52
CA ASP A 192 39.54 -1.04 8.33
C ASP A 192 40.17 0.31 8.75
N ASN A 193 41.46 0.30 9.12
CA ASN A 193 42.25 1.42 9.63
C ASN A 193 41.80 1.95 11.00
N THR A 194 41.02 1.19 11.76
CA THR A 194 40.77 1.52 13.17
C THR A 194 41.95 1.08 14.06
N PRO A 195 42.31 1.86 15.09
CA PRO A 195 43.38 1.47 16.00
C PRO A 195 42.95 0.34 16.93
N LEU A 196 43.92 -0.48 17.34
CA LEU A 196 43.70 -1.45 18.42
C LEU A 196 43.31 -0.70 19.71
N LYS A 197 42.17 -1.06 20.28
CA LYS A 197 41.73 -0.51 21.58
C LYS A 197 42.39 -1.31 22.69
N ASN A 198 42.93 -0.60 23.68
CA ASN A 198 43.54 -1.16 24.89
C ASN A 198 42.51 -1.35 26.00
#